data_AF-A0A2J6XGF1-F1
#
_entry.id   AF-A0A2J6XGF1-F1
#
_cell.length_a   1.000
_cell.length_b   1.000
_cell.length_c   1.000
_cell.angle_alpha   90.00
_cell.angle_beta   90.00
_cell.angle_gamma   90.00
#
_symmetry.space_group_name_H-M   'P 1'
#
loop_
_entity.id
_entity.type
_entity.pdbx_description
1 polymer ?
#
loop_
_entity_poly.entity_id
_entity_poly.type
_entity_poly.pdbx_seq_one_letter_code
_entity_poly.pdbx_strand_id
1 'polypeptide(L)'
;MGETINKAIIKVVIRVEDLYLKIPYSIENESMENSLEELSSLLQYDQKKDFIRRPYSGLDYEAKLLSDLSKALRIRMELNKTLNVSGIEYFSKRLEEFLEKVRYSLGYNPHIPLNLNERSRPNIKI
;
A
#
# COMPACT_ATOMS: atom_id res chain seq x y z
N MET A 1 21.69 -4.71 4.86
CA MET A 1 20.63 -5.45 4.14
C MET A 1 19.22 -5.06 4.59
N GLY A 2 18.93 -4.91 5.89
CA GLY A 2 17.60 -4.44 6.36
C GLY A 2 17.21 -3.05 5.85
N GLU A 3 18.16 -2.10 5.78
CA GLU A 3 17.90 -0.76 5.21
C GLU A 3 17.44 -0.78 3.75
N THR A 4 17.91 -1.74 2.95
CA THR A 4 17.53 -1.84 1.53
C THR A 4 16.07 -2.28 1.39
N ILE A 5 15.61 -3.17 2.26
CA ILE A 5 14.23 -3.67 2.27
C ILE A 5 13.29 -2.57 2.77
N ASN A 6 13.64 -1.88 3.86
CA ASN A 6 12.85 -0.74 4.34
C ASN A 6 12.71 0.36 3.28
N LYS A 7 13.80 0.67 2.55
CA LYS A 7 13.74 1.60 1.40
C LYS A 7 12.80 1.09 0.29
N ALA A 8 12.79 -0.21 0.02
CA ALA A 8 11.88 -0.79 -0.96
C ALA A 8 10.41 -0.71 -0.48
N ILE A 9 10.14 -1.07 0.77
CA ILE A 9 8.80 -0.95 1.39
C ILE A 9 8.30 0.49 1.29
N ILE A 10 9.10 1.48 1.71
CA ILE A 10 8.74 2.90 1.64
C ILE A 10 8.39 3.30 0.19
N LYS A 11 9.19 2.90 -0.79
CA LYS A 11 8.91 3.19 -2.21
C LYS A 11 7.59 2.61 -2.69
N VAL A 12 7.27 1.38 -2.29
CA VAL A 12 6.01 0.73 -2.67
C VAL A 12 4.84 1.39 -1.94
N VAL A 13 4.97 1.75 -0.67
CA VAL A 13 3.93 2.48 0.08
C VAL A 13 3.62 3.82 -0.56
N ILE A 14 4.64 4.60 -0.94
CA ILE A 14 4.46 5.86 -1.69
C ILE A 14 3.70 5.63 -2.99
N ARG A 15 4.05 4.56 -3.73
CA ARG A 15 3.33 4.19 -4.95
C ARG A 15 1.86 3.88 -4.66
N VAL A 16 1.56 3.11 -3.61
CA VAL A 16 0.19 2.79 -3.20
C VAL A 16 -0.59 4.06 -2.81
N GLU A 17 0.03 5.00 -2.09
CA GLU A 17 -0.57 6.31 -1.77
C GLU A 17 -0.88 7.14 -3.03
N ASP A 18 0.01 7.16 -4.01
CA ASP A 18 -0.23 7.84 -5.29
C ASP A 18 -1.35 7.16 -6.11
N LEU A 19 -1.50 5.85 -5.99
CA LEU A 19 -2.56 5.07 -6.64
C LEU A 19 -3.91 5.22 -5.93
N TYR A 20 -3.90 5.42 -4.61
CA TYR A 20 -5.11 5.68 -3.81
C TYR A 20 -5.84 6.94 -4.32
N LEU A 21 -5.09 8.00 -4.61
CA LEU A 21 -5.63 9.25 -5.17
C LEU A 21 -6.20 9.10 -6.59
N LYS A 22 -5.97 7.96 -7.25
CA LYS A 22 -6.39 7.67 -8.63
C LYS A 22 -7.48 6.60 -8.70
N ILE A 23 -8.04 6.17 -7.57
CA ILE A 23 -9.21 5.28 -7.57
C ILE A 23 -10.37 6.00 -8.28
N PRO A 24 -11.13 5.33 -9.17
CA PRO A 24 -11.11 3.89 -9.46
C PRO A 24 -10.13 3.43 -10.54
N TYR A 25 -9.49 4.33 -11.28
CA TYR A 25 -8.64 3.99 -12.44
C TYR A 25 -7.43 3.11 -12.09
N SER A 26 -6.87 3.27 -10.89
CA SER A 26 -5.78 2.42 -10.41
C SER A 26 -6.19 0.96 -10.15
N ILE A 27 -7.49 0.73 -9.89
CA ILE A 27 -8.06 -0.62 -9.77
C ILE A 27 -8.31 -1.18 -11.17
N GLU A 28 -8.91 -0.38 -12.05
CA GLU A 28 -9.21 -0.76 -13.45
C GLU A 28 -7.96 -1.27 -14.18
N ASN A 29 -6.85 -0.55 -14.10
CA ASN A 29 -5.62 -0.86 -14.82
C ASN A 29 -4.65 -1.81 -14.07
N GLU A 30 -5.14 -2.53 -13.05
CA GLU A 30 -4.39 -3.51 -12.25
C GLU A 30 -3.23 -2.95 -11.41
N SER A 31 -2.91 -1.65 -11.51
CA SER A 31 -1.74 -1.08 -10.83
C SER A 31 -1.84 -1.15 -9.29
N MET A 32 -3.04 -0.98 -8.75
CA MET A 32 -3.31 -1.11 -7.31
C MET A 32 -3.13 -2.56 -6.82
N GLU A 33 -3.69 -3.52 -7.55
CA GLU A 33 -3.58 -4.97 -7.27
C GLU A 33 -2.11 -5.37 -7.17
N ASN A 34 -1.33 -5.03 -8.20
CA ASN A 34 0.08 -5.37 -8.32
C ASN A 34 0.94 -4.70 -7.23
N SER A 35 0.67 -3.43 -6.92
CA SER A 35 1.46 -2.71 -5.90
C SER A 35 1.21 -3.23 -4.49
N LEU A 36 -0.02 -3.64 -4.19
CA LEU A 36 -0.37 -4.25 -2.90
C LEU A 36 0.21 -5.67 -2.76
N GLU A 37 0.27 -6.45 -3.85
CA GLU A 37 0.91 -7.76 -3.85
C GLU A 37 2.44 -7.67 -3.69
N GLU A 38 3.07 -6.68 -4.34
CA GLU A 38 4.49 -6.37 -4.13
C GLU A 38 4.75 -5.98 -2.66
N LEU A 39 3.91 -5.11 -2.09
CA LEU A 39 4.03 -4.71 -0.69
C LEU A 39 3.89 -5.89 0.28
N SER A 40 2.91 -6.75 0.05
CA SER A 40 2.70 -7.98 0.84
C SER A 40 3.96 -8.86 0.82
N SER A 41 4.53 -9.08 -0.35
CA SER A 41 5.74 -9.91 -0.54
C SER A 41 6.95 -9.34 0.19
N LEU A 42 7.14 -8.01 0.14
CA LEU A 42 8.22 -7.32 0.84
C LEU A 42 8.06 -7.40 2.37
N LEU A 43 6.84 -7.17 2.87
CA LEU A 43 6.53 -7.27 4.30
C LEU A 43 6.74 -8.71 4.81
N GLN A 44 6.33 -9.72 4.04
CA GLN A 44 6.55 -11.13 4.39
C GLN A 44 8.05 -11.50 4.40
N TYR A 45 8.83 -10.93 3.47
CA TYR A 45 10.28 -11.16 3.42
C TYR A 45 11.01 -10.55 4.61
N ASP A 46 10.65 -9.33 4.99
CA ASP A 46 11.14 -8.66 6.20
C ASP A 46 10.79 -9.49 7.46
N GLN A 47 9.57 -10.05 7.47
CA GLN A 47 9.11 -10.98 8.49
C GLN A 47 9.84 -12.36 8.52
N LYS A 48 10.82 -12.64 7.67
CA LYS A 48 11.63 -13.86 7.83
C LYS A 48 12.98 -13.58 8.47
N LYS A 49 13.36 -12.31 8.65
CA LYS A 49 14.70 -11.92 9.11
C LYS A 49 14.79 -11.60 10.61
N ASP A 50 13.77 -11.00 11.22
CA ASP A 50 13.89 -10.52 12.60
C ASP A 50 13.14 -11.39 13.63
N PHE A 51 13.81 -12.23 14.41
CA PHE A 51 13.18 -13.15 15.39
C PHE A 51 12.52 -12.47 16.62
N ILE A 52 12.45 -11.14 16.68
CA ILE A 52 12.02 -10.36 17.86
C ILE A 52 10.82 -9.47 17.48
N ARG A 53 9.75 -9.55 18.29
CA ARG A 53 8.46 -8.81 18.27
C ARG A 53 8.39 -7.67 17.24
N ARG A 54 7.56 -7.85 16.20
CA ARG A 54 7.62 -7.00 15.00
C ARG A 54 6.52 -5.94 14.90
N PRO A 55 6.85 -4.73 14.42
CA PRO A 55 5.87 -3.70 14.06
C PRO A 55 4.98 -4.07 12.85
N TYR A 56 5.28 -5.14 12.10
CA TYR A 56 4.57 -5.51 10.86
C TYR A 56 3.67 -6.75 10.92
N SER A 57 3.42 -7.33 12.11
CA SER A 57 2.63 -8.56 12.23
C SER A 57 1.23 -8.40 11.64
N GLY A 58 0.92 -9.17 10.60
CA GLY A 58 -0.40 -9.15 9.93
C GLY A 58 -0.58 -8.09 8.84
N LEU A 59 0.39 -7.17 8.65
CA LEU A 59 0.32 -6.18 7.57
C LEU A 59 0.59 -6.79 6.19
N ASP A 60 1.40 -7.85 6.12
CA ASP A 60 1.60 -8.65 4.90
C ASP A 60 0.29 -9.29 4.43
N TYR A 61 -0.47 -9.87 5.37
CA TYR A 61 -1.77 -10.48 5.11
C TYR A 61 -2.83 -9.43 4.74
N GLU A 62 -2.85 -8.30 5.44
CA GLU A 62 -3.76 -7.19 5.16
C GLU A 62 -3.50 -6.59 3.76
N ALA A 63 -2.24 -6.42 3.36
CA ALA A 63 -1.87 -6.01 2.01
C ALA A 63 -2.35 -7.01 0.95
N LYS A 64 -2.21 -8.32 1.22
CA LYS A 64 -2.69 -9.36 0.31
C LYS A 64 -4.21 -9.35 0.16
N LEU A 65 -4.95 -9.23 1.27
CA LEU A 65 -6.40 -9.12 1.24
C LEU A 65 -6.89 -7.90 0.46
N LEU A 66 -6.21 -6.76 0.61
CA LEU A 66 -6.52 -5.56 -0.17
C LEU A 66 -6.20 -5.75 -1.66
N SER A 67 -5.11 -6.45 -2.00
CA SER A 67 -4.81 -6.82 -3.40
C SER A 67 -5.93 -7.69 -4.00
N ASP A 68 -6.35 -8.74 -3.29
CA ASP A 68 -7.41 -9.63 -3.74
C ASP A 68 -8.78 -8.91 -3.83
N LEU A 69 -9.04 -7.96 -2.93
CA LEU A 69 -10.23 -7.10 -3.00
C LEU A 69 -10.19 -6.14 -4.20
N SER A 70 -9.03 -5.53 -4.47
CA SER A 70 -8.80 -4.70 -5.66
C SER A 70 -9.09 -5.51 -6.94
N LYS A 71 -8.57 -6.75 -7.02
CA LYS A 71 -8.86 -7.67 -8.12
C LYS A 71 -10.35 -7.96 -8.27
N ALA A 72 -11.04 -8.26 -7.17
CA ALA A 72 -12.46 -8.54 -7.19
C ALA A 72 -13.29 -7.33 -7.66
N LEU A 73 -12.91 -6.11 -7.27
CA LEU A 73 -13.53 -4.88 -7.74
C LEU A 73 -13.30 -4.67 -9.24
N ARG A 74 -12.08 -4.88 -9.73
CA ARG A 74 -11.78 -4.80 -11.17
C ARG A 74 -12.61 -5.77 -11.99
N ILE A 75 -12.68 -7.05 -11.59
CA ILE A 75 -13.54 -8.05 -12.26
C ILE A 75 -14.99 -7.57 -12.31
N ARG A 76 -15.50 -6.96 -11.23
CA ARG A 76 -16.86 -6.37 -11.24
C ARG A 76 -16.98 -5.19 -12.20
N MET A 77 -15.96 -4.34 -12.30
CA MET A 77 -15.95 -3.22 -13.24
C MET A 77 -16.00 -3.72 -14.69
N GLU A 78 -15.21 -4.75 -15.01
CA GLU A 78 -15.18 -5.41 -16.32
C GLU A 78 -16.55 -6.03 -16.67
N LEU A 79 -17.14 -6.77 -15.72
CA LEU A 79 -18.45 -7.41 -15.92
C LEU A 79 -19.59 -6.40 -16.11
N ASN A 80 -19.58 -5.31 -15.35
CA ASN A 80 -20.62 -4.29 -15.40
C ASN A 80 -20.35 -3.18 -16.42
N LYS A 81 -19.18 -3.20 -17.08
CA LYS A 81 -18.71 -2.16 -18.03
C LYS A 81 -18.78 -0.74 -17.45
N THR A 82 -18.46 -0.61 -16.16
CA THR A 82 -18.49 0.67 -15.44
C THR A 82 -17.42 0.71 -14.37
N LEU A 83 -16.81 1.88 -14.19
CA LEU A 83 -15.88 2.13 -13.08
C LEU A 83 -16.59 2.33 -11.76
N ASN A 84 -17.90 2.60 -11.78
CA ASN A 84 -18.67 2.85 -10.58
C ASN A 84 -19.33 1.54 -10.11
N VAL A 85 -18.61 0.77 -9.30
CA VAL A 85 -19.09 -0.48 -8.71
C VAL A 85 -19.23 -0.36 -7.19
N SER A 86 -20.20 -1.08 -6.64
CA SER A 86 -20.37 -1.16 -5.19
C SER A 86 -19.14 -1.79 -4.53
N GLY A 87 -18.66 -1.16 -3.45
CA GLY A 87 -17.49 -1.59 -2.69
C GLY A 87 -16.24 -0.73 -2.85
N ILE A 88 -16.20 0.22 -3.80
CA ILE A 88 -15.07 1.15 -3.95
C ILE A 88 -14.87 1.98 -2.69
N GLU A 89 -15.92 2.58 -2.14
CA GLU A 89 -15.83 3.39 -0.91
C GLU A 89 -15.30 2.59 0.28
N TYR A 90 -15.78 1.34 0.42
CA TYR A 90 -15.30 0.43 1.46
C TYR A 90 -13.82 0.09 1.27
N PHE A 91 -13.40 -0.21 0.03
CA PHE A 91 -12.00 -0.45 -0.30
C PHE A 91 -11.12 0.77 0.01
N SER A 92 -11.52 1.97 -0.42
CA SER A 92 -10.79 3.21 -0.17
C SER A 92 -10.59 3.45 1.31
N LYS A 93 -11.65 3.33 2.12
CA LYS A 93 -11.55 3.48 3.57
C LYS A 93 -10.61 2.45 4.18
N ARG A 94 -10.72 1.18 3.77
CA ARG A 94 -9.88 0.12 4.33
C ARG A 94 -8.41 0.27 3.93
N LEU A 95 -8.15 0.74 2.71
CA LEU A 95 -6.82 1.05 2.22
C LEU A 95 -6.21 2.23 2.99
N GLU A 96 -6.98 3.28 3.27
CA GLU A 96 -6.53 4.41 4.08
C GLU A 96 -6.11 3.97 5.49
N GLU A 97 -6.97 3.23 6.19
CA GLU A 97 -6.69 2.69 7.52
C GLU A 97 -5.47 1.73 7.51
N PHE A 98 -5.28 0.94 6.45
CA PHE A 98 -4.09 0.11 6.28
C PHE A 98 -2.83 0.96 6.13
N LEU A 99 -2.86 2.00 5.29
CA LEU A 99 -1.73 2.90 5.08
C LEU A 99 -1.34 3.62 6.37
N GLU A 100 -2.30 4.02 7.21
CA GLU A 100 -2.02 4.59 8.54
C GLU A 100 -1.21 3.62 9.41
N LYS A 101 -1.62 2.34 9.47
CA LYS A 101 -0.89 1.32 10.23
C LYS A 101 0.52 1.11 9.68
N VAL A 102 0.67 1.03 8.36
CA VAL A 102 1.99 0.84 7.72
C VAL A 102 2.91 2.03 8.03
N ARG A 103 2.41 3.27 7.93
CA ARG A 103 3.16 4.48 8.29
C ARG A 103 3.61 4.45 9.74
N TYR A 104 2.71 4.10 10.66
CA TYR A 104 3.03 3.96 12.08
C TYR A 104 4.12 2.90 12.32
N SER A 105 3.99 1.73 11.68
CA SER A 105 4.96 0.64 11.79
C SER A 105 6.35 0.98 11.22
N LEU A 106 6.41 1.85 10.21
CA LEU A 106 7.64 2.40 9.65
C LEU A 106 8.25 3.54 10.48
N GLY A 107 7.61 3.96 11.58
CA GLY A 107 8.08 5.06 12.44
C GLY A 107 7.73 6.46 11.93
N TYR A 108 6.78 6.59 11.00
CA TYR A 108 6.29 7.87 10.48
C TYR A 108 4.99 8.30 11.18
N ASN A 109 4.60 9.56 11.00
CA ASN A 109 3.28 10.03 11.43
C ASN A 109 2.19 9.31 10.60
N PRO A 110 1.24 8.60 11.24
CA PRO A 110 0.21 7.83 10.54
C PRO A 110 -0.74 8.67 9.70
N HIS A 111 -0.92 9.95 10.01
CA HIS A 111 -1.87 10.83 9.33
C HIS A 111 -1.23 11.70 8.23
N ILE A 112 0.08 11.54 7.99
CA ILE A 112 0.80 12.27 6.93
C ILE A 112 1.28 11.26 5.89
N PRO A 113 0.72 11.27 4.67
CA PRO A 113 1.20 10.45 3.56
C PRO A 113 2.71 10.57 3.34
N LEU A 114 3.36 9.43 3.11
CA LEU A 114 4.81 9.39 2.85
C LEU A 114 5.19 10.13 1.56
N ASN A 115 4.30 10.13 0.56
CA ASN A 115 4.50 10.89 -0.69
C ASN A 115 4.58 12.41 -0.48
N LEU A 116 4.05 12.95 0.62
CA LEU A 116 4.18 14.36 1.03
C LEU A 116 5.45 14.63 1.85
N ASN A 117 5.94 13.62 2.59
CA ASN A 117 7.18 13.73 3.37
C ASN A 117 8.43 13.79 2.49
N GLU A 118 8.50 13.01 1.41
CA GLU A 118 9.66 13.01 0.50
C GLU A 118 9.71 14.26 -0.40
N ARG A 119 8.56 14.86 -0.77
CA ARG A 119 8.53 16.15 -1.49
C ARG A 119 9.00 17.33 -0.65
N SER A 120 8.99 17.17 0.67
CA SER A 120 9.38 18.18 1.65
C SER A 120 10.84 18.06 2.12
N ARG A 121 11.59 17.05 1.66
CA ARG A 121 13.05 17.01 1.87
C ARG A 121 13.70 17.98 0.88
N PRO A 122 14.19 19.17 1.31
CA PRO A 122 15.03 19.96 0.44
C PRO A 122 16.20 19.08 -0.02
N ASN A 123 16.54 19.17 -1.30
CA ASN A 123 17.78 18.63 -1.87
C ASN A 123 18.98 19.22 -1.13
N ILE A 124 19.29 18.74 0.07
CA ILE A 124 20.55 19.01 0.73
C ILE A 124 21.50 17.94 0.22
N LYS A 125 22.20 18.28 -0.87
CA LYS A 125 23.45 17.63 -1.21
C LYS A 125 24.39 17.85 -0.02
N ILE A 126 24.79 16.76 0.65
CA ILE A 126 25.99 16.75 1.50
C ILE A 126 27.18 16.49 0.58
#